data_AF-A0A5A5TEQ1-F1
#
_entry.id   AF-A0A5A5TEQ1-F1
#
_cell.length_a   1.000
_cell.length_b   1.000
_cell.length_c   1.000
_cell.angle_alpha   90.00
_cell.angle_beta   90.00
_cell.angle_gamma   90.00
#
_symmetry.space_group_name_H-M   'P 1'
#
loop_
_entity.id
_entity.type
_entity.pdbx_description
1 polymer ?
#
loop_
_entity_poly.entity_id
_entity_poly.type
_entity_poly.pdbx_seq_one_letter_code
_entity_poly.pdbx_strand_id
1 'polypeptide(L)'
;MLNFDSQGLVPAVIVDDATNEVLMVAFMNQESLQLTRETGQTHFFSRSRNKIWHKGEQSGNVQDVRAIFVNCEENSLLIRIFQHGDAACHEGYQSCYYRQLLPDDRLEIVAERVFDPEDIYQTEKEEVPLSSNEDDAAVQTPLQLEQSLRQLYAVYASLRDQDRTAISNTSRLLHEKNQTFLEGRLADELSELIGVQTGEHIHTNLPEDTALEGSQVGYWLFLLAAINDLTYEQFNPHTALLQGFAGQYTTEKAVELREQCVQAVTTHNTAQLIHGLTTGFSIVGWACISAGISPLAPIEYDLEQMRRKGLVD
;
A
#
# COMPACT_ATOMS: atom_id res chain seq x y z
N MET A 1 19.16 20.75 16.08
CA MET A 1 18.28 19.64 16.52
C MET A 1 17.71 19.08 15.24
N LEU A 2 17.80 17.78 14.97
CA LEU A 2 17.40 17.24 13.66
C LEU A 2 15.96 17.66 13.29
N ASN A 3 15.82 18.19 12.09
CA ASN A 3 14.57 18.65 11.50
C ASN A 3 13.91 17.47 10.81
N PHE A 4 13.05 16.76 11.56
CA PHE A 4 12.15 15.78 10.98
C PHE A 4 11.09 16.49 10.15
N ASP A 5 10.64 15.83 9.08
CA ASP A 5 9.53 16.33 8.26
C ASP A 5 8.21 16.33 9.03
N SER A 6 7.12 16.73 8.37
CA SER A 6 5.78 16.77 8.98
C SER A 6 5.25 15.40 9.42
N GLN A 7 5.88 14.30 9.00
CA GLN A 7 5.55 12.93 9.40
C GLN A 7 6.48 12.42 10.52
N GLY A 8 7.39 13.26 11.03
CA GLY A 8 8.36 12.87 12.04
C GLY A 8 9.48 11.99 11.48
N LEU A 9 9.78 12.10 10.18
CA LEU A 9 10.78 11.29 9.47
C LEU A 9 11.95 12.10 8.93
N VAL A 10 13.09 11.43 8.79
CA VAL A 10 14.29 11.97 8.13
C VAL A 10 14.84 10.92 7.15
N PRO A 11 15.21 11.30 5.91
CA PRO A 11 15.92 10.39 5.01
C PRO A 11 17.34 10.12 5.52
N ALA A 12 17.77 8.86 5.43
CA ALA A 12 19.09 8.39 5.77
C ALA A 12 19.74 7.71 4.57
N VAL A 13 20.82 8.29 4.06
CA VAL A 13 21.68 7.71 3.02
C VAL A 13 22.68 6.79 3.69
N ILE A 14 22.69 5.53 3.29
CA ILE A 14 23.60 4.51 3.82
C ILE A 14 24.75 4.33 2.85
N VAL A 15 25.96 4.53 3.36
CA VAL A 15 27.20 4.46 2.59
C VAL A 15 28.10 3.42 3.23
N ASP A 16 28.65 2.52 2.44
CA ASP A 16 29.70 1.62 2.91
C ASP A 16 30.97 2.40 3.22
N ASP A 17 31.51 2.24 4.43
CA ASP A 17 32.64 3.04 4.90
C ASP A 17 33.94 2.74 4.17
N ALA A 18 34.12 1.50 3.71
CA ALA A 18 35.35 1.06 3.05
C ALA A 18 35.40 1.45 1.57
N THR A 19 34.27 1.31 0.87
CA THR A 19 34.18 1.49 -0.59
C THR A 19 33.68 2.88 -0.98
N ASN A 20 33.01 3.60 -0.06
CA ASN A 20 32.24 4.81 -0.32
C ASN A 20 31.03 4.59 -1.26
N GLU A 21 30.64 3.35 -1.50
CA GLU A 21 29.45 3.05 -2.29
C GLU A 21 28.18 3.42 -1.53
N VAL A 22 27.23 4.07 -2.19
CA VAL A 22 25.89 4.27 -1.64
C VAL A 22 25.13 2.96 -1.75
N LEU A 23 24.75 2.38 -0.61
CA LEU A 23 24.09 1.09 -0.54
C LEU A 23 22.58 1.21 -0.63
N MET A 24 21.99 2.13 0.12
CA MET A 24 20.53 2.32 0.16
C MET A 24 20.14 3.67 0.76
N VAL A 25 18.88 4.05 0.53
CA VAL A 25 18.22 5.13 1.28
C VAL A 25 17.01 4.54 2.00
N ALA A 26 16.82 4.94 3.25
CA ALA A 26 15.65 4.62 4.04
C ALA A 26 15.26 5.80 4.94
N PHE A 27 14.12 5.70 5.62
CA PHE A 27 13.64 6.73 6.54
C PHE A 27 13.86 6.31 7.98
N MET A 28 14.15 7.29 8.83
CA MET A 28 14.22 7.11 10.28
C MET A 28 13.23 8.07 10.95
N ASN A 29 12.45 7.58 11.90
CA ASN A 29 11.80 8.45 12.89
C ASN A 29 12.73 8.64 14.09
N GLN A 30 12.34 9.50 15.05
CA GLN A 30 13.15 9.79 16.23
C GLN A 30 13.55 8.52 17.01
N GLU A 31 12.64 7.58 17.18
CA GLU A 31 12.87 6.34 17.93
C GLU A 31 13.86 5.40 17.20
N SER A 32 13.72 5.22 15.88
CA SER A 32 14.65 4.40 15.09
C SER A 32 16.07 4.98 15.06
N LEU A 33 16.20 6.31 15.02
CA LEU A 33 17.50 6.97 15.14
C LEU A 33 18.09 6.78 16.54
N GLN A 34 17.27 6.84 17.58
CA GLN A 34 17.71 6.57 18.95
C GLN A 34 18.22 5.13 19.09
N LEU A 35 17.45 4.14 18.64
CA LEU A 35 17.86 2.73 18.65
C LEU A 35 19.14 2.51 17.84
N THR A 36 19.28 3.19 16.69
CA THR A 36 20.50 3.13 15.88
C THR A 36 21.73 3.59 16.67
N ARG A 37 21.60 4.68 17.43
CA ARG A 37 22.69 5.21 18.26
C ARG A 37 22.99 4.34 19.47
N GLU A 38 21.98 3.71 20.05
CA GLU A 38 22.11 2.86 21.23
C GLU A 38 22.73 1.49 20.91
N THR A 39 22.26 0.86 19.83
CA THR A 39 22.71 -0.47 19.41
C THR A 39 24.00 -0.44 18.59
N GLY A 40 24.30 0.69 17.95
CA GLY A 40 25.37 0.78 16.96
C GLY A 40 25.03 0.07 15.65
N GLN A 41 23.78 -0.31 15.41
CA GLN A 41 23.31 -0.98 14.20
C GLN A 41 22.14 -0.22 13.58
N THR A 42 22.00 -0.21 12.25
CA THR A 42 20.95 0.60 11.61
C THR A 42 19.55 0.07 11.87
N HIS A 43 18.72 0.91 12.46
CA HIS A 43 17.28 0.71 12.62
C HIS A 43 16.55 1.75 11.79
N PHE A 44 15.60 1.30 10.98
CA PHE A 44 14.85 2.18 10.08
C PHE A 44 13.38 2.14 10.44
N PHE A 45 12.67 3.18 10.03
CA PHE A 45 11.22 3.24 10.10
C PHE A 45 10.62 2.86 8.75
N SER A 46 9.85 1.77 8.73
CA SER A 46 9.12 1.34 7.54
C SER A 46 7.83 2.14 7.42
N ARG A 47 7.79 3.12 6.54
CA ARG A 47 6.58 3.93 6.30
C ARG A 47 5.34 3.08 6.00
N SER A 48 5.50 2.07 5.16
CA SER A 48 4.43 1.12 4.78
C SER A 48 4.01 0.14 5.88
N ARG A 49 4.85 -0.13 6.88
CA ARG A 49 4.55 -1.08 7.98
C ARG A 49 4.34 -0.37 9.31
N ASN A 50 4.43 0.97 9.31
CA ASN A 50 4.40 1.86 10.47
C ASN A 50 5.18 1.30 11.68
N LYS A 51 6.33 0.68 11.43
CA LYS A 51 7.13 0.00 12.45
C LYS A 51 8.61 0.20 12.21
N ILE A 52 9.34 0.18 13.31
CA ILE A 52 10.79 0.09 13.28
C ILE A 52 11.17 -1.32 12.84
N TRP A 53 12.22 -1.42 12.04
CA TRP A 53 12.82 -2.68 11.67
C TRP A 53 14.34 -2.57 11.75
N HIS A 54 14.96 -3.66 12.18
CA HIS A 54 16.40 -3.79 12.25
C HIS A 54 16.91 -4.36 10.93
N LYS A 55 17.83 -3.65 10.26
CA LYS A 55 18.38 -4.12 8.98
C LYS A 55 19.13 -5.43 9.19
N GLY A 56 18.74 -6.46 8.42
CA GLY A 56 19.37 -7.77 8.49
C GLY A 56 18.84 -8.67 9.61
N GLU A 57 17.78 -8.29 10.33
CA GLU A 57 17.16 -9.13 11.38
C GLU A 57 16.80 -10.53 10.89
N GLN A 58 16.30 -10.64 9.66
CA GLN A 58 15.89 -11.91 9.05
C GLN A 58 17.00 -12.59 8.24
N SER A 59 17.80 -11.81 7.50
CA SER A 59 18.83 -12.37 6.59
C SER A 59 20.22 -12.49 7.18
N GLY A 60 20.48 -11.91 8.34
CA GLY A 60 21.83 -11.77 8.90
C GLY A 60 22.66 -10.64 8.28
N ASN A 61 22.18 -9.99 7.21
CA ASN A 61 22.89 -8.90 6.53
C ASN A 61 22.76 -7.57 7.28
N VAL A 62 23.26 -7.54 8.52
CA VAL A 62 23.21 -6.40 9.44
C VAL A 62 24.19 -5.29 9.03
N GLN A 63 23.97 -4.07 9.52
CA GLN A 63 24.79 -2.91 9.20
C GLN A 63 25.27 -2.24 10.49
N ASP A 64 26.58 -2.27 10.73
CA ASP A 64 27.20 -1.65 11.90
C ASP A 64 27.56 -0.19 11.61
N VAL A 65 27.09 0.73 12.44
CA VAL A 65 27.28 2.17 12.28
C VAL A 65 28.72 2.57 12.64
N ARG A 66 29.39 3.25 11.71
CA ARG A 66 30.72 3.85 11.90
C ARG A 66 30.64 5.33 12.20
N ALA A 67 29.81 6.06 11.47
CA ALA A 67 29.61 7.48 11.67
C ALA A 67 28.22 7.92 11.17
N ILE A 68 27.66 8.95 11.80
CA ILE A 68 26.42 9.60 11.38
C ILE A 68 26.75 11.07 11.12
N PHE A 69 26.51 11.51 9.90
CA PHE A 69 26.63 12.90 9.45
C PHE A 69 25.24 13.47 9.23
N VAL A 70 25.14 14.78 9.40
CA VAL A 70 23.91 15.56 9.22
C VAL A 70 24.19 16.61 8.15
N ASN A 71 23.29 16.83 7.21
CA ASN A 71 23.46 17.88 6.20
C ASN A 71 23.31 19.29 6.80
N CYS A 72 23.57 20.33 5.98
CA CYS A 72 23.52 21.73 6.41
C CYS A 72 22.14 22.22 6.86
N GLU A 73 21.06 21.59 6.39
CA GLU A 73 19.67 21.93 6.76
C GLU A 73 19.15 21.10 7.94
N GLU A 74 19.98 20.21 8.48
CA GLU A 74 19.64 19.30 9.57
C GLU A 74 18.46 18.37 9.28
N ASN A 75 18.12 18.15 8.01
CA ASN A 75 16.93 17.42 7.55
C ASN A 75 17.25 16.13 6.76
N SER A 76 18.52 15.70 6.76
CA SER A 76 18.92 14.39 6.22
C SER A 76 20.17 13.86 6.92
N LEU A 77 20.31 12.54 6.90
CA LEU A 77 21.44 11.81 7.47
C LEU A 77 22.26 11.16 6.37
N LEU A 78 23.58 11.16 6.55
CA LEU A 78 24.49 10.24 5.86
C LEU A 78 25.11 9.34 6.92
N ILE A 79 24.84 8.03 6.85
CA ILE A 79 25.32 7.05 7.81
C ILE A 79 26.34 6.17 7.10
N ARG A 80 27.57 6.26 7.58
CA ARG A 80 28.64 5.34 7.17
C ARG A 80 28.53 4.07 7.99
N ILE A 81 28.51 2.94 7.30
CA ILE A 81 28.34 1.62 7.92
C ILE A 81 29.42 0.64 7.48
N PHE A 82 29.57 -0.43 8.24
CA PHE A 82 30.19 -1.67 7.79
C PHE A 82 29.08 -2.69 7.52
N GLN A 83 28.94 -3.15 6.27
CA GLN A 83 27.91 -4.10 5.87
C GLN A 83 28.38 -5.52 6.21
N HIS A 84 27.57 -6.26 6.95
CA HIS A 84 27.74 -7.71 7.12
C HIS A 84 26.94 -8.47 6.06
N GLY A 85 27.50 -9.57 5.57
CA GLY A 85 26.96 -10.28 4.40
C GLY A 85 27.19 -9.53 3.10
N ASP A 86 26.90 -10.19 1.98
CA ASP A 86 27.33 -9.70 0.66
C ASP A 86 26.36 -8.70 0.02
N ALA A 87 25.20 -8.43 0.65
CA ALA A 87 24.22 -7.54 0.04
C ALA A 87 23.31 -6.76 1.01
N ALA A 88 23.17 -5.46 0.72
CA ALA A 88 22.20 -4.59 1.38
C ALA A 88 20.79 -4.75 0.78
N CYS A 89 20.70 -5.08 -0.52
CA CYS A 89 19.44 -5.22 -1.24
C CYS A 89 18.82 -6.61 -1.07
N HIS A 90 17.49 -6.68 -0.94
CA HIS A 90 16.76 -7.95 -0.89
C HIS A 90 16.74 -8.68 -2.24
N GLU A 91 17.02 -7.97 -3.35
CA GLU A 91 17.19 -8.52 -4.70
C GLU A 91 18.55 -9.20 -4.92
N GLY A 92 19.37 -9.30 -3.87
CA GLY A 92 20.65 -9.99 -3.93
C GLY A 92 21.80 -9.15 -4.44
N TYR A 93 21.65 -7.83 -4.52
CA TYR A 93 22.72 -6.91 -4.94
C TYR A 93 23.36 -6.20 -3.75
N GLN A 94 24.65 -5.90 -3.87
CA GLN A 94 25.41 -5.16 -2.86
C GLN A 94 24.72 -3.84 -2.50
N SER A 95 24.31 -3.09 -3.52
CA SER A 95 23.58 -1.84 -3.42
C SER A 95 22.17 -1.94 -4.02
N CYS A 96 21.21 -1.20 -3.47
CA CYS A 96 19.89 -0.97 -4.09
C CYS A 96 20.00 -0.20 -5.42
N TYR A 97 21.13 0.45 -5.70
CA TYR A 97 21.41 1.22 -6.91
C TYR A 97 22.05 0.37 -8.02
N TYR A 98 21.58 -0.87 -8.19
CA TYR A 98 22.08 -1.81 -9.21
C TYR A 98 21.53 -1.56 -10.63
N ARG A 99 20.67 -0.54 -10.80
CA ARG A 99 20.08 -0.15 -12.09
C ARG A 99 20.47 1.27 -12.47
N GLN A 100 20.82 1.49 -13.73
CA GLN A 100 21.04 2.80 -14.34
C GLN A 100 19.85 3.21 -15.20
N LEU A 101 19.41 4.45 -15.05
CA LEU A 101 18.43 5.07 -15.97
C LEU A 101 19.16 5.57 -17.22
N LEU A 102 18.77 5.06 -18.38
CA LEU A 102 19.32 5.44 -19.68
C LEU A 102 18.58 6.66 -20.27
N PRO A 103 19.15 7.36 -21.28
CA PRO A 103 18.51 8.51 -21.91
C PRO A 103 17.17 8.21 -22.62
N ASP A 104 16.85 6.93 -22.84
CA ASP A 104 15.61 6.44 -23.45
C ASP A 104 14.61 5.90 -22.41
N ASP A 105 14.78 6.29 -21.15
CA ASP A 105 13.97 5.90 -19.98
C ASP A 105 13.99 4.39 -19.63
N ARG A 106 14.87 3.60 -20.27
CA ARG A 106 15.06 2.19 -19.88
C ARG A 106 15.96 2.07 -18.64
N LEU A 107 15.70 1.04 -17.84
CA LEU A 107 16.55 0.64 -16.73
C LEU A 107 17.49 -0.49 -17.17
N GLU A 108 18.79 -0.26 -17.06
CA GLU A 108 19.83 -1.26 -17.32
C GLU A 108 20.41 -1.75 -15.99
N ILE A 109 20.54 -3.07 -15.81
CA ILE A 109 21.24 -3.64 -14.65
C ILE A 109 22.75 -3.48 -14.87
N VAL A 110 23.41 -2.78 -13.96
CA VAL A 110 24.84 -2.40 -14.05
C VAL A 110 25.70 -3.01 -12.95
N ALA A 111 25.12 -3.84 -12.08
CA ALA A 111 25.84 -4.54 -11.01
C ALA A 111 25.63 -6.05 -11.08
N GLU A 112 26.59 -6.81 -10.55
CA GLU A 112 26.49 -8.25 -10.42
C GLU A 112 25.64 -8.63 -9.19
N ARG A 113 24.78 -9.64 -9.34
CA ARG A 113 23.98 -10.19 -8.25
C ARG A 113 24.85 -11.13 -7.42
N VAL A 114 24.89 -10.90 -6.11
CA VAL A 114 25.77 -11.58 -5.14
C VAL A 114 25.08 -12.75 -4.43
N PHE A 115 23.74 -12.76 -4.32
CA PHE A 115 22.96 -13.93 -3.89
C PHE A 115 21.61 -14.02 -4.62
N ASP A 116 20.98 -15.19 -4.67
CA ASP A 116 19.61 -15.32 -5.20
C ASP A 116 18.56 -15.02 -4.10
N PRO A 117 17.65 -14.04 -4.28
CA PRO A 117 16.59 -13.77 -3.33
C PRO A 117 15.76 -14.99 -2.96
N GLU A 118 15.58 -15.94 -3.88
CA GLU A 118 14.81 -17.17 -3.63
C GLU A 118 15.48 -18.10 -2.61
N ASP A 119 16.81 -18.02 -2.46
CA ASP A 119 17.58 -18.80 -1.49
C ASP A 119 17.46 -18.25 -0.06
N ILE A 120 17.12 -16.96 0.11
CA ILE A 120 17.05 -16.25 1.41
C ILE A 120 15.62 -15.87 1.79
N TYR A 121 14.77 -15.57 0.81
CA TYR A 121 13.42 -15.04 0.96
C TYR A 121 12.44 -15.86 0.10
N GLN A 122 12.02 -17.03 0.59
CA GLN A 122 10.92 -17.76 -0.04
C GLN A 122 9.57 -17.07 0.19
N THR A 123 9.15 -16.16 -0.71
CA THR A 123 7.75 -15.96 -1.14
C THR A 123 7.65 -14.99 -2.33
N GLU A 124 6.75 -15.32 -3.25
CA GLU A 124 6.61 -14.91 -4.67
C GLU A 124 6.52 -13.39 -4.97
N LYS A 125 7.17 -12.98 -6.07
CA LYS A 125 7.19 -11.63 -6.68
C LYS A 125 6.37 -11.59 -7.95
N GLU A 126 5.67 -10.48 -8.24
CA GLU A 126 5.44 -10.00 -9.63
C GLU A 126 5.45 -8.46 -9.70
N GLU A 127 6.19 -7.89 -10.68
CA GLU A 127 6.37 -6.46 -10.96
C GLU A 127 5.62 -6.04 -12.26
N VAL A 128 5.11 -4.80 -12.34
CA VAL A 128 4.66 -4.14 -13.59
C VAL A 128 5.12 -2.66 -13.61
N PRO A 129 5.51 -2.07 -14.78
CA PRO A 129 6.34 -0.86 -14.87
C PRO A 129 5.57 0.47 -15.04
N LEU A 130 6.20 1.58 -14.63
CA LEU A 130 5.74 2.97 -14.73
C LEU A 130 6.24 3.65 -16.02
N SER A 131 5.37 4.44 -16.66
CA SER A 131 5.75 5.42 -17.69
C SER A 131 5.20 6.81 -17.34
N SER A 132 5.91 7.84 -17.81
CA SER A 132 5.94 9.22 -17.35
C SER A 132 5.06 10.18 -18.18
N ASN A 133 4.40 11.16 -17.53
CA ASN A 133 4.67 12.61 -17.64
C ASN A 133 3.53 13.51 -17.11
N GLU A 134 3.98 14.56 -16.39
CA GLU A 134 3.50 15.95 -16.31
C GLU A 134 2.06 16.24 -15.84
N ASP A 135 1.91 16.54 -14.55
CA ASP A 135 1.50 17.88 -14.06
C ASP A 135 1.54 17.93 -12.52
N ASP A 136 1.80 19.12 -11.98
CA ASP A 136 2.21 19.46 -10.60
C ASP A 136 1.13 19.22 -9.49
N ALA A 137 0.35 18.15 -9.59
CA ALA A 137 -0.58 17.63 -8.58
C ALA A 137 -0.26 16.18 -8.13
N ALA A 138 0.69 15.51 -8.79
CA ALA A 138 0.92 14.07 -8.69
C ALA A 138 1.75 13.60 -7.47
N VAL A 139 2.36 14.49 -6.69
CA VAL A 139 3.13 14.11 -5.49
C VAL A 139 2.23 13.70 -4.31
N GLN A 140 0.91 13.92 -4.42
CA GLN A 140 0.00 13.76 -3.29
C GLN A 140 -0.93 12.53 -3.38
N THR A 141 -1.25 12.00 -4.56
CA THR A 141 -2.32 10.99 -4.72
C THR A 141 -2.02 9.62 -4.11
N PRO A 142 -0.87 8.95 -4.35
CA PRO A 142 -0.65 7.61 -3.82
C PRO A 142 -0.53 7.56 -2.30
N LEU A 143 0.18 8.54 -1.72
CA LEU A 143 0.37 8.62 -0.27
C LEU A 143 -0.93 9.04 0.43
N GLN A 144 -1.67 10.03 -0.10
CA GLN A 144 -2.97 10.40 0.46
C GLN A 144 -3.98 9.24 0.33
N LEU A 145 -3.94 8.49 -0.77
CA LEU A 145 -4.80 7.33 -0.94
C LEU A 145 -4.50 6.25 0.08
N GLU A 146 -3.21 5.93 0.29
CA GLU A 146 -2.78 5.02 1.35
C GLU A 146 -3.27 5.50 2.73
N GLN A 147 -3.01 6.77 3.07
CA GLN A 147 -3.41 7.35 4.37
C GLN A 147 -4.91 7.27 4.60
N SER A 148 -5.71 7.68 3.61
CA SER A 148 -7.17 7.70 3.71
C SER A 148 -7.77 6.29 3.77
N LEU A 149 -7.27 5.34 2.97
CA LEU A 149 -7.71 3.95 3.04
C LEU A 149 -7.30 3.28 4.36
N ARG A 150 -6.12 3.62 4.92
CA ARG A 150 -5.70 3.14 6.25
C ARG A 150 -6.62 3.69 7.33
N GLN A 151 -6.95 4.98 7.27
CA GLN A 151 -7.88 5.61 8.20
C GLN A 151 -9.25 4.94 8.15
N LEU A 152 -9.80 4.71 6.94
CA LEU A 152 -11.04 3.96 6.77
C LEU A 152 -10.94 2.56 7.37
N TYR A 153 -9.95 1.78 6.97
CA TYR A 153 -9.83 0.39 7.42
C TYR A 153 -9.68 0.27 8.95
N ALA A 154 -8.97 1.22 9.58
CA ALA A 154 -8.85 1.28 11.03
C ALA A 154 -10.21 1.42 11.74
N VAL A 155 -11.18 2.11 11.14
CA VAL A 155 -12.56 2.20 11.68
C VAL A 155 -13.25 0.84 11.63
N TYR A 156 -13.17 0.11 10.52
CA TYR A 156 -13.76 -1.23 10.41
C TYR A 156 -13.11 -2.22 11.38
N ALA A 157 -11.77 -2.21 11.48
CA ALA A 157 -11.05 -3.02 12.46
C ALA A 157 -11.48 -2.67 13.89
N SER A 158 -11.61 -1.38 14.22
CA SER A 158 -12.10 -0.96 15.54
C SER A 158 -13.54 -1.39 15.81
N LEU A 159 -14.44 -1.35 14.82
CA LEU A 159 -15.85 -1.77 14.97
C LEU A 159 -16.02 -3.29 15.05
N ARG A 160 -15.05 -4.04 14.52
CA ARG A 160 -14.94 -5.49 14.71
C ARG A 160 -14.46 -5.81 16.12
N ASP A 161 -13.40 -5.14 16.58
CA ASP A 161 -12.76 -5.45 17.86
C ASP A 161 -13.58 -4.92 19.06
N GLN A 162 -14.35 -3.85 18.87
CA GLN A 162 -15.23 -3.28 19.88
C GLN A 162 -16.69 -3.51 19.48
N ASP A 163 -17.41 -4.30 20.29
CA ASP A 163 -18.85 -4.49 20.08
C ASP A 163 -19.60 -3.17 20.27
N ARG A 164 -20.14 -2.66 19.17
CA ARG A 164 -21.05 -1.51 19.10
C ARG A 164 -22.34 -1.87 18.37
N THR A 165 -22.73 -3.15 18.38
CA THR A 165 -23.90 -3.69 17.66
C THR A 165 -25.20 -2.99 18.02
N ALA A 166 -25.33 -2.46 19.24
CA ALA A 166 -26.51 -1.71 19.69
C ALA A 166 -26.74 -0.38 18.94
N ILE A 167 -25.70 0.20 18.34
CA ILE A 167 -25.73 1.55 17.74
C ILE A 167 -25.11 1.62 16.34
N SER A 168 -24.46 0.55 15.85
CA SER A 168 -23.79 0.50 14.55
C SER A 168 -24.16 -0.76 13.78
N ASN A 169 -24.84 -0.57 12.64
CA ASN A 169 -25.14 -1.67 11.72
C ASN A 169 -23.86 -2.33 11.17
N THR A 170 -22.82 -1.54 10.91
CA THR A 170 -21.52 -2.06 10.47
C THR A 170 -20.88 -2.94 11.53
N SER A 171 -20.92 -2.53 12.81
CA SER A 171 -20.46 -3.39 13.92
C SER A 171 -21.31 -4.66 14.01
N ARG A 172 -22.64 -4.57 13.85
CA ARG A 172 -23.51 -5.76 13.79
C ARG A 172 -23.07 -6.76 12.71
N LEU A 173 -22.84 -6.28 11.48
CA LEU A 173 -22.38 -7.13 10.37
C LEU A 173 -21.00 -7.77 10.65
N LEU A 174 -20.09 -7.01 11.26
CA LEU A 174 -18.75 -7.51 11.63
C LEU A 174 -18.79 -8.60 12.71
N HIS A 175 -19.75 -8.53 13.63
CA HIS A 175 -19.93 -9.52 14.71
C HIS A 175 -20.77 -10.73 14.29
N GLU A 176 -21.74 -10.56 13.39
CA GLU A 176 -22.52 -11.67 12.82
C GLU A 176 -21.67 -12.58 11.94
N LYS A 177 -20.62 -12.04 11.31
CA LYS A 177 -19.67 -12.76 10.44
C LYS A 177 -20.37 -13.62 9.37
N ASN A 178 -21.52 -13.17 8.86
CA ASN A 178 -22.24 -13.87 7.79
C ASN A 178 -21.56 -13.63 6.44
N GLN A 179 -20.52 -14.43 6.18
CA GLN A 179 -19.68 -14.30 5.00
C GLN A 179 -20.48 -14.38 3.68
N THR A 180 -21.39 -15.35 3.53
CA THR A 180 -22.20 -15.51 2.31
C THR A 180 -23.07 -14.29 2.02
N PHE A 181 -23.60 -13.63 3.05
CA PHE A 181 -24.34 -12.38 2.87
C PHE A 181 -23.45 -11.25 2.36
N LEU A 182 -22.24 -11.09 2.93
CA LEU A 182 -21.29 -10.07 2.50
C LEU A 182 -20.79 -10.31 1.07
N GLU A 183 -20.52 -11.57 0.72
CA GLU A 183 -20.12 -11.98 -0.63
C GLU A 183 -21.20 -11.63 -1.67
N GLY A 184 -22.47 -11.91 -1.35
CA GLY A 184 -23.60 -11.56 -2.21
C GLY A 184 -23.71 -10.04 -2.42
N ARG A 185 -23.59 -9.26 -1.35
CA ARG A 185 -23.63 -7.79 -1.46
C ARG A 185 -22.45 -7.23 -2.25
N LEU A 186 -21.25 -7.76 -2.06
CA LEU A 186 -20.11 -7.37 -2.88
C LEU A 186 -20.36 -7.64 -4.38
N ALA A 187 -20.94 -8.79 -4.72
CA ALA A 187 -21.26 -9.14 -6.10
C ALA A 187 -22.29 -8.18 -6.72
N ASP A 188 -23.29 -7.76 -5.93
CA ASP A 188 -24.28 -6.75 -6.33
C ASP A 188 -23.57 -5.40 -6.62
N GLU A 189 -22.82 -4.84 -5.67
CA GLU A 189 -22.23 -3.50 -5.85
C GLU A 189 -21.18 -3.47 -6.97
N LEU A 190 -20.42 -4.55 -7.18
CA LEU A 190 -19.50 -4.63 -8.32
C LEU A 190 -20.26 -4.59 -9.65
N SER A 191 -21.46 -5.17 -9.69
CA SER A 191 -22.32 -5.14 -10.88
C SER A 191 -22.89 -3.73 -11.10
N GLU A 192 -23.30 -3.05 -10.02
CA GLU A 192 -23.78 -1.67 -10.07
C GLU A 192 -22.66 -0.73 -10.54
N LEU A 193 -21.44 -0.84 -10.00
CA LEU A 193 -20.29 -0.04 -10.40
C LEU A 193 -19.91 -0.22 -11.89
N ILE A 194 -19.93 -1.46 -12.40
CA ILE A 194 -19.71 -1.71 -13.83
C ILE A 194 -20.88 -1.14 -14.65
N GLY A 195 -22.12 -1.29 -14.16
CA GLY A 195 -23.32 -0.73 -14.76
C GLY A 195 -23.28 0.80 -14.89
N VAL A 196 -22.62 1.50 -13.96
CA VAL A 196 -22.38 2.94 -14.06
C VAL A 196 -21.53 3.28 -15.28
N GLN A 197 -20.46 2.51 -15.54
CA GLN A 197 -19.57 2.75 -16.68
C GLN A 197 -20.23 2.43 -18.02
N THR A 198 -21.21 1.53 -18.06
CA THR A 198 -21.99 1.20 -19.27
C THR A 198 -23.23 2.07 -19.47
N GLY A 199 -23.62 2.85 -18.45
CA GLY A 199 -24.86 3.62 -18.43
C GLY A 199 -26.12 2.78 -18.15
N GLU A 200 -25.95 1.54 -17.69
CA GLU A 200 -27.05 0.66 -17.26
C GLU A 200 -27.52 0.97 -15.84
N HIS A 201 -26.68 1.63 -15.02
CA HIS A 201 -26.98 2.06 -13.66
C HIS A 201 -26.68 3.55 -13.52
N ILE A 202 -27.71 4.38 -13.35
CA ILE A 202 -27.59 5.84 -13.31
C ILE A 202 -28.47 6.40 -12.19
N HIS A 203 -27.90 7.22 -11.33
CA HIS A 203 -28.61 7.99 -10.31
C HIS A 203 -28.56 9.48 -10.58
N THR A 204 -27.37 10.00 -10.88
CA THR A 204 -27.14 11.44 -11.07
C THR A 204 -26.32 11.71 -12.32
N ASN A 205 -25.02 11.41 -12.27
CA ASN A 205 -24.09 11.54 -13.37
C ASN A 205 -22.92 10.58 -13.17
N LEU A 206 -22.21 10.28 -14.25
CA LEU A 206 -21.14 9.28 -14.27
C LEU A 206 -20.08 9.50 -13.16
N PRO A 207 -19.48 10.69 -12.97
CA PRO A 207 -18.55 10.96 -11.87
C PRO A 207 -19.10 10.68 -10.46
N GLU A 208 -20.28 11.21 -10.14
CA GLU A 208 -20.88 11.08 -8.80
C GLU A 208 -21.33 9.64 -8.53
N ASP A 209 -21.94 8.99 -9.52
CA ASP A 209 -22.38 7.61 -9.42
C ASP A 209 -21.16 6.66 -9.30
N THR A 210 -20.06 6.95 -10.01
CA THR A 210 -18.82 6.16 -9.89
C THR A 210 -18.19 6.29 -8.49
N ALA A 211 -18.17 7.50 -7.93
CA ALA A 211 -17.67 7.72 -6.59
C ALA A 211 -18.53 7.00 -5.53
N LEU A 212 -19.86 7.07 -5.67
CA LEU A 212 -20.81 6.39 -4.80
C LEU A 212 -20.66 4.87 -4.87
N GLU A 213 -20.80 4.27 -6.06
CA GLU A 213 -20.76 2.81 -6.19
C GLU A 213 -19.37 2.25 -5.88
N GLY A 214 -18.31 3.00 -6.19
CA GLY A 214 -16.95 2.65 -5.79
C GLY A 214 -16.79 2.60 -4.26
N SER A 215 -17.46 3.49 -3.53
CA SER A 215 -17.44 3.51 -2.06
C SER A 215 -18.19 2.32 -1.47
N GLN A 216 -19.33 1.96 -2.07
CA GLN A 216 -20.11 0.79 -1.68
C GLN A 216 -19.34 -0.52 -1.88
N VAL A 217 -18.64 -0.67 -3.02
CA VAL A 217 -17.72 -1.79 -3.25
C VAL A 217 -16.62 -1.82 -2.17
N GLY A 218 -15.97 -0.68 -1.91
CA GLY A 218 -14.94 -0.56 -0.87
C GLY A 218 -15.43 -0.98 0.52
N TYR A 219 -16.65 -0.57 0.88
CA TYR A 219 -17.30 -0.92 2.14
C TYR A 219 -17.42 -2.44 2.34
N TRP A 220 -17.91 -3.18 1.33
CA TRP A 220 -18.06 -4.64 1.45
C TRP A 220 -16.73 -5.40 1.42
N LEU A 221 -15.76 -4.92 0.63
CA LEU A 221 -14.40 -5.46 0.63
C LEU A 221 -13.76 -5.32 2.02
N PHE A 222 -13.88 -4.16 2.66
CA PHE A 222 -13.36 -3.96 4.01
C PHE A 222 -14.07 -4.78 5.08
N LEU A 223 -15.40 -4.97 4.98
CA LEU A 223 -16.11 -5.87 5.88
C LEU A 223 -15.60 -7.31 5.74
N LEU A 224 -15.44 -7.82 4.51
CA LEU A 224 -14.91 -9.17 4.26
C LEU A 224 -13.48 -9.33 4.79
N ALA A 225 -12.62 -8.34 4.57
CA ALA A 225 -11.27 -8.33 5.12
C ALA A 225 -11.28 -8.37 6.66
N ALA A 226 -12.10 -7.52 7.28
CA ALA A 226 -12.16 -7.39 8.72
C ALA A 226 -12.70 -8.66 9.40
N ILE A 227 -13.80 -9.26 8.91
CA ILE A 227 -14.37 -10.48 9.54
C ILE A 227 -13.42 -11.69 9.47
N ASN A 228 -12.51 -11.69 8.49
CA ASN A 228 -11.47 -12.69 8.27
C ASN A 228 -10.13 -12.32 8.91
N ASP A 229 -10.11 -11.29 9.77
CA ASP A 229 -8.94 -10.87 10.54
C ASP A 229 -7.71 -10.51 9.68
N LEU A 230 -7.94 -10.02 8.46
CA LEU A 230 -6.86 -9.55 7.59
C LEU A 230 -6.32 -8.20 8.07
N THR A 231 -5.02 -8.05 8.06
CA THR A 231 -4.34 -6.76 8.22
C THR A 231 -4.38 -5.98 6.92
N TYR A 232 -4.27 -4.65 7.00
CA TYR A 232 -4.24 -3.78 5.82
C TYR A 232 -3.13 -4.21 4.85
N GLU A 233 -1.97 -4.62 5.38
CA GLU A 233 -0.79 -5.01 4.62
C GLU A 233 -0.99 -6.30 3.83
N GLN A 234 -1.85 -7.21 4.29
CA GLN A 234 -2.07 -8.49 3.62
C GLN A 234 -2.80 -8.36 2.28
N PHE A 235 -3.68 -7.37 2.13
CA PHE A 235 -4.44 -7.15 0.89
C PHE A 235 -4.17 -5.79 0.24
N ASN A 236 -3.36 -4.93 0.87
CA ASN A 236 -2.76 -3.72 0.31
C ASN A 236 -3.67 -2.95 -0.69
N PRO A 237 -4.82 -2.44 -0.20
CA PRO A 237 -5.91 -1.98 -1.08
C PRO A 237 -5.54 -0.75 -1.90
N HIS A 238 -4.67 0.14 -1.41
CA HIS A 238 -4.23 1.31 -2.17
C HIS A 238 -3.40 0.91 -3.39
N THR A 239 -2.55 -0.10 -3.26
CA THR A 239 -1.74 -0.59 -4.39
C THR A 239 -2.64 -1.23 -5.43
N ALA A 240 -3.59 -2.07 -5.01
CA ALA A 240 -4.55 -2.70 -5.92
C ALA A 240 -5.43 -1.67 -6.65
N LEU A 241 -5.94 -0.67 -5.93
CA LEU A 241 -6.72 0.41 -6.54
C LEU A 241 -5.87 1.20 -7.55
N LEU A 242 -4.63 1.56 -7.21
CA LEU A 242 -3.73 2.24 -8.15
C LEU A 242 -3.38 1.39 -9.38
N GLN A 243 -3.22 0.08 -9.22
CA GLN A 243 -3.01 -0.85 -10.34
C GLN A 243 -4.21 -0.84 -11.29
N GLY A 244 -5.43 -0.89 -10.75
CA GLY A 244 -6.65 -0.74 -11.52
C GLY A 244 -6.79 0.61 -12.21
N PHE A 245 -6.43 1.69 -11.50
CA PHE A 245 -6.48 3.06 -12.00
C PHE A 245 -5.47 3.32 -13.13
N ALA A 246 -4.28 2.73 -13.04
CA ALA A 246 -3.31 2.73 -14.14
C ALA A 246 -3.65 1.70 -15.23
N GLY A 247 -4.57 0.78 -14.95
CA GLY A 247 -5.01 -0.29 -15.83
C GLY A 247 -5.89 0.23 -16.96
N GLN A 248 -5.51 -0.07 -18.20
CA GLN A 248 -6.32 0.22 -19.39
C GLN A 248 -7.32 -0.92 -19.65
N TYR A 249 -8.20 -1.21 -18.70
CA TYR A 249 -9.18 -2.30 -18.88
C TYR A 249 -10.33 -1.86 -19.80
N THR A 250 -10.79 -2.77 -20.65
CA THR A 250 -12.09 -2.62 -21.30
C THR A 250 -13.19 -3.04 -20.32
N THR A 251 -14.43 -2.64 -20.61
CA THR A 251 -15.59 -3.07 -19.82
C THR A 251 -15.72 -4.60 -19.77
N GLU A 252 -15.43 -5.30 -20.87
CA GLU A 252 -15.43 -6.77 -20.90
C GLU A 252 -14.42 -7.35 -19.92
N LYS A 253 -13.24 -6.73 -19.82
CA LYS A 253 -12.23 -7.14 -18.84
C LYS A 253 -12.69 -6.88 -17.40
N ALA A 254 -13.39 -5.77 -17.15
CA ALA A 254 -13.96 -5.50 -15.83
C ALA A 254 -15.03 -6.54 -15.43
N VAL A 255 -15.85 -7.00 -16.36
CA VAL A 255 -16.82 -8.09 -16.14
C VAL A 255 -16.11 -9.40 -15.80
N GLU A 256 -15.04 -9.75 -16.51
CA GLU A 256 -14.21 -10.92 -16.20
C GLU A 256 -13.59 -10.82 -14.81
N LEU A 257 -13.02 -9.66 -14.47
CA LEU A 257 -12.44 -9.41 -13.14
C LEU A 257 -13.50 -9.49 -12.04
N ARG A 258 -14.75 -9.06 -12.29
CA ARG A 258 -15.86 -9.24 -11.34
C ARG A 258 -16.10 -10.71 -11.06
N GLU A 259 -16.19 -11.54 -12.09
CA GLU A 259 -16.41 -12.99 -11.93
C GLU A 259 -15.26 -13.62 -11.14
N GLN A 260 -14.01 -13.24 -11.44
CA GLN A 260 -12.83 -13.69 -10.70
C GLN A 260 -12.87 -13.25 -9.24
N CYS A 261 -13.22 -11.99 -8.97
CA CYS A 261 -13.36 -11.46 -7.62
C CYS A 261 -14.38 -12.26 -6.80
N VAL A 262 -15.60 -12.43 -7.34
CA VAL A 262 -16.70 -13.14 -6.67
C VAL A 262 -16.35 -14.61 -6.46
N GLN A 263 -15.74 -15.26 -7.45
CA GLN A 263 -15.28 -16.63 -7.29
C GLN A 263 -14.21 -16.75 -6.21
N ALA A 264 -13.23 -15.84 -6.19
CA ALA A 264 -12.10 -15.90 -5.27
C ALA A 264 -12.54 -15.71 -3.81
N VAL A 265 -13.42 -14.74 -3.53
CA VAL A 265 -13.90 -14.48 -2.15
C VAL A 265 -14.74 -15.62 -1.58
N THR A 266 -15.43 -16.40 -2.44
CA THR A 266 -16.30 -17.52 -2.03
C THR A 266 -15.58 -18.85 -1.79
N THR A 267 -14.28 -18.95 -2.12
CA THR A 267 -13.51 -20.20 -2.00
C THR A 267 -13.12 -20.58 -0.57
N HIS A 268 -13.38 -19.72 0.43
CA HIS A 268 -12.98 -19.90 1.83
C HIS A 268 -11.48 -20.20 2.05
N ASN A 269 -10.63 -19.73 1.14
CA ASN A 269 -9.18 -19.79 1.23
C ASN A 269 -8.62 -18.37 1.42
N THR A 270 -7.72 -18.15 2.38
CA THR A 270 -7.20 -16.82 2.71
C THR A 270 -6.47 -16.16 1.55
N ALA A 271 -5.66 -16.91 0.79
CA ALA A 271 -4.95 -16.36 -0.37
C ALA A 271 -5.91 -15.97 -1.49
N GLN A 272 -6.94 -16.79 -1.73
CA GLN A 272 -8.00 -16.48 -2.68
C GLN A 272 -8.87 -15.31 -2.22
N LEU A 273 -9.17 -15.19 -0.93
CA LEU A 273 -9.85 -14.02 -0.38
C LEU A 273 -9.04 -12.76 -0.63
N ILE A 274 -7.73 -12.76 -0.33
CA ILE A 274 -6.84 -11.62 -0.62
C ILE A 274 -6.83 -11.29 -2.12
N HIS A 275 -6.77 -12.30 -2.98
CA HIS A 275 -6.87 -12.11 -4.43
C HIS A 275 -8.22 -11.49 -4.85
N GLY A 276 -9.33 -11.96 -4.29
CA GLY A 276 -10.64 -11.37 -4.51
C GLY A 276 -10.72 -9.92 -4.04
N LEU A 277 -10.18 -9.62 -2.85
CA LEU A 277 -10.15 -8.27 -2.29
C LEU A 277 -9.35 -7.30 -3.17
N THR A 278 -8.14 -7.68 -3.56
CA THR A 278 -7.28 -6.88 -4.45
C THR A 278 -7.92 -6.70 -5.83
N THR A 279 -8.57 -7.74 -6.37
CA THR A 279 -9.30 -7.64 -7.64
C THR A 279 -10.46 -6.65 -7.54
N GLY A 280 -11.23 -6.68 -6.46
CA GLY A 280 -12.31 -5.71 -6.21
C GLY A 280 -11.82 -4.27 -6.16
N PHE A 281 -10.75 -3.98 -5.40
CA PHE A 281 -10.16 -2.64 -5.38
C PHE A 281 -9.59 -2.22 -6.73
N SER A 282 -9.05 -3.15 -7.52
CA SER A 282 -8.61 -2.86 -8.89
C SER A 282 -9.77 -2.46 -9.80
N ILE A 283 -10.94 -3.08 -9.66
CA ILE A 283 -12.15 -2.68 -10.41
C ILE A 283 -12.58 -1.26 -10.02
N VAL A 284 -12.51 -0.89 -8.73
CA VAL A 284 -12.78 0.49 -8.27
C VAL A 284 -11.81 1.48 -8.91
N GLY A 285 -10.52 1.15 -8.95
CA GLY A 285 -9.51 1.97 -9.62
C GLY A 285 -9.80 2.18 -11.10
N TRP A 286 -10.13 1.10 -11.81
CA TRP A 286 -10.52 1.16 -13.23
C TRP A 286 -11.76 2.03 -13.47
N ALA A 287 -12.77 1.91 -12.61
CA ALA A 287 -13.98 2.72 -12.74
C ALA A 287 -13.67 4.22 -12.57
N CYS A 288 -12.79 4.57 -11.63
CA CYS A 288 -12.37 5.95 -11.41
C CYS A 288 -11.68 6.55 -12.66
N ILE A 289 -10.71 5.84 -13.26
CA ILE A 289 -10.03 6.35 -14.47
C ILE A 289 -10.99 6.41 -15.67
N SER A 290 -11.91 5.46 -15.79
CA SER A 290 -12.93 5.42 -16.85
C SER A 290 -13.91 6.60 -16.77
N ALA A 291 -14.28 7.01 -15.55
CA ALA A 291 -15.11 8.17 -15.29
C ALA A 291 -14.35 9.51 -15.25
N GLY A 292 -13.02 9.48 -15.37
CA GLY A 292 -12.17 10.69 -15.33
C GLY A 292 -12.11 11.35 -13.95
N ILE A 293 -12.26 10.57 -12.86
CA ILE A 293 -12.22 11.08 -11.48
C ILE A 293 -10.99 10.57 -10.73
N SER A 294 -10.63 11.26 -9.64
CA SER A 294 -9.52 10.85 -8.76
C SER A 294 -9.78 9.48 -8.12
N PRO A 295 -8.77 8.62 -7.94
CA PRO A 295 -8.89 7.39 -7.16
C PRO A 295 -9.21 7.64 -5.68
N LEU A 296 -9.08 8.89 -5.20
CA LEU A 296 -9.51 9.30 -3.87
C LEU A 296 -11.02 9.54 -3.75
N ALA A 297 -11.74 9.75 -4.85
CA ALA A 297 -13.13 10.20 -4.80
C ALA A 297 -14.08 9.22 -4.05
N PRO A 298 -14.01 7.89 -4.28
CA PRO A 298 -14.84 6.95 -3.50
C PRO A 298 -14.46 6.93 -2.00
N ILE A 299 -13.20 7.18 -1.69
CA ILE A 299 -12.65 7.15 -0.32
C ILE A 299 -13.08 8.39 0.45
N GLU A 300 -13.02 9.56 -0.20
CA GLU A 300 -13.49 10.83 0.35
C GLU A 300 -15.00 10.80 0.60
N TYR A 301 -15.77 10.14 -0.29
CA TYR A 301 -17.19 9.92 -0.09
C TYR A 301 -17.45 9.15 1.21
N ASP A 302 -16.80 8.01 1.42
CA ASP A 302 -16.97 7.21 2.64
C ASP A 302 -16.51 7.95 3.89
N LEU A 303 -15.35 8.63 3.85
CA LEU A 303 -14.84 9.41 4.97
C LEU A 303 -15.81 10.52 5.37
N GLU A 304 -16.41 11.23 4.41
CA GLU A 304 -17.42 12.25 4.69
C GLU A 304 -18.67 11.66 5.35
N GLN A 305 -19.15 10.49 4.89
CA GLN A 305 -20.26 9.80 5.53
C GLN A 305 -19.91 9.34 6.96
N MET A 306 -18.66 8.93 7.20
CA MET A 306 -18.19 8.53 8.54
C MET A 306 -18.03 9.73 9.48
N ARG A 307 -17.51 10.87 9.00
CA ARG A 307 -17.42 12.12 9.79
C ARG A 307 -18.79 12.61 10.22
N ARG A 308 -19.79 12.57 9.33
CA ARG A 308 -21.19 12.90 9.67
C ARG A 308 -21.76 12.02 10.77
N LYS A 309 -21.26 10.79 10.90
CA LYS A 309 -21.64 9.82 11.94
C LYS A 309 -20.75 9.91 13.19
N GLY A 310 -19.76 10.80 13.22
CA GLY A 310 -18.81 10.97 14.32
C GLY A 310 -17.89 9.75 14.53
N LEU A 311 -17.62 8.99 13.47
CA LEU A 311 -16.75 7.81 13.52
C LEU A 311 -15.29 8.13 13.21
N VAL A 312 -15.04 9.28 12.60
CA VAL A 312 -13.72 9.77 12.18
C VAL A 312 -13.69 11.28 12.47
N ASP A 313 -12.57 11.76 13.01
CA ASP A 313 -12.32 13.19 13.30
C ASP A 313 -11.98 13.99 12.03
#